data_AF-A0A9E4IHT9-F1
#
_entry.id   AF-A0A9E4IHT9-F1
#
_cell.length_a   1.000
_cell.length_b   1.000
_cell.length_c   1.000
_cell.angle_alpha   90.00
_cell.angle_beta   90.00
_cell.angle_gamma   90.00
#
_symmetry.space_group_name_H-M   'P 1'
#
loop_
_entity.id
_entity.type
_entity.pdbx_description
1 polymer ?
#
loop_
_entity_poly.entity_id
_entity_poly.type
_entity_poly.pdbx_seq_one_letter_code
_entity_poly.pdbx_strand_id
1 'polypeptide(L)'
;PYSFEPGQMYRMPTHFGPSLGPRQGVDGNRYANTGSPKKTMYSVRFRTTADALDKLLPPRFELVGEPVVTVTASYITNIEWLAGRGYNTLGVTCPVVFRGERT
;
A
#
# COMPACT_ATOMS: atom_id res chain seq x y z
N PRO A 1 20.25 19.72 -20.82
CA PRO A 1 18.91 19.11 -21.06
C PRO A 1 18.58 18.20 -19.89
N TYR A 2 17.31 18.09 -19.50
CA TYR A 2 16.89 17.18 -18.44
C TYR A 2 16.85 15.72 -18.94
N SER A 3 17.32 14.78 -18.13
CA SER A 3 17.29 13.33 -18.41
C SER A 3 17.08 12.54 -17.13
N PHE A 4 16.48 11.36 -17.24
CA PHE A 4 16.34 10.44 -16.10
C PHE A 4 17.67 9.76 -15.74
N GLU A 5 17.96 9.70 -14.45
CA GLU A 5 19.07 8.91 -13.90
C GLU A 5 18.72 7.40 -13.88
N PRO A 6 19.57 6.52 -14.43
CA PRO A 6 19.35 5.09 -14.39
C PRO A 6 19.23 4.55 -12.96
N GLY A 7 18.32 3.61 -12.73
CA GLY A 7 18.13 2.95 -11.43
C GLY A 7 17.36 3.76 -10.38
N GLN A 8 16.96 5.01 -10.69
CA GLN A 8 16.19 5.86 -9.80
C GLN A 8 14.67 5.77 -10.08
N MET A 9 13.86 5.89 -9.02
CA MET A 9 12.40 6.01 -9.11
C MET A 9 11.98 7.48 -9.19
N TYR A 10 10.96 7.75 -10.00
CA TYR A 10 10.43 9.09 -10.21
C TYR A 10 8.92 9.13 -9.98
N ARG A 11 8.44 10.30 -9.56
CA ARG A 11 7.03 10.70 -9.57
C ARG A 11 6.97 12.08 -10.18
N MET A 12 5.90 12.37 -10.93
CA MET A 12 5.71 13.72 -11.46
C MET A 12 5.62 14.72 -10.29
N PRO A 13 6.15 15.94 -10.45
CA PRO A 13 6.96 16.45 -11.57
C PRO A 13 8.41 15.94 -11.57
N THR A 14 8.87 15.31 -12.67
CA THR A 14 10.14 14.56 -12.67
C THR A 14 11.39 15.43 -12.83
N HIS A 15 11.25 16.64 -13.36
CA HIS A 15 12.38 17.56 -13.59
C HIS A 15 13.02 18.11 -12.30
N PHE A 16 12.37 17.92 -11.15
CA PHE A 16 12.97 18.20 -9.83
C PHE A 16 13.80 17.04 -9.26
N GLY A 17 13.99 15.98 -10.04
CA GLY A 17 14.81 14.83 -9.67
C GLY A 17 14.01 13.62 -9.16
N PRO A 18 14.72 12.60 -8.68
CA PRO A 18 14.12 11.35 -8.19
C PRO A 18 13.14 11.55 -7.04
N SER A 19 12.11 10.70 -6.96
CA SER A 19 11.11 10.80 -5.91
C SER A 19 11.59 10.21 -4.59
N LEU A 20 11.45 10.96 -3.50
CA LEU A 20 11.55 10.40 -2.15
C LEU A 20 10.25 9.69 -1.76
N GLY A 21 10.36 8.59 -1.02
CA GLY A 21 9.22 7.80 -0.60
C GLY A 21 9.61 6.48 0.09
N PRO A 22 8.63 5.60 0.35
CA PRO A 22 8.85 4.40 1.15
C PRO A 22 9.84 3.41 0.54
N ARG A 23 10.12 3.51 -0.77
CA ARG A 23 11.03 2.61 -1.49
C ARG A 23 12.35 3.27 -1.91
N GLN A 24 12.48 4.59 -1.73
CA GLN A 24 13.65 5.37 -2.13
C GLN A 24 13.77 6.62 -1.25
N GLY A 25 14.83 6.67 -0.47
CA GLY A 25 15.27 7.82 0.30
C GLY A 25 16.43 8.53 -0.37
N VAL A 26 17.24 9.19 0.44
CA VAL A 26 18.40 9.97 -0.02
C VAL A 26 19.39 9.05 -0.74
N ASP A 27 19.91 9.52 -1.88
CA ASP A 27 20.86 8.80 -2.73
C ASP A 27 20.37 7.42 -3.23
N GLY A 28 19.05 7.22 -3.33
CA GLY A 28 18.48 5.94 -3.76
C GLY A 28 18.29 4.92 -2.64
N ASN A 29 18.80 5.19 -1.44
CA ASN A 29 18.82 4.24 -0.32
C ASN A 29 17.46 4.12 0.37
N ARG A 30 17.10 2.95 0.86
CA ARG A 30 15.89 2.81 1.70
C ARG A 30 16.09 3.50 3.05
N TYR A 31 15.03 4.10 3.56
CA TYR A 31 14.94 4.59 4.92
C TYR A 31 15.18 3.45 5.92
N ALA A 32 15.93 3.71 6.99
CA ALA A 32 16.31 2.70 7.96
C ALA A 32 15.09 2.18 8.72
N ASN A 33 14.09 3.03 8.95
CA ASN A 33 12.83 2.68 9.61
C ASN A 33 13.06 2.00 10.99
N THR A 34 14.09 2.45 11.72
CA THR A 34 14.43 1.88 13.02
C THR A 34 13.54 2.49 14.10
N GLY A 35 12.46 1.76 14.46
CA GLY A 35 11.45 2.24 15.43
C GLY A 35 10.39 3.18 14.83
N SER A 36 10.33 3.22 13.51
CA SER A 36 9.49 4.07 12.66
C SER A 36 9.04 3.28 11.43
N PRO A 37 7.86 3.55 10.85
CA PRO A 37 6.78 4.33 11.44
C PRO A 37 6.14 3.62 12.64
N LYS A 38 5.54 4.40 13.55
CA LYS A 38 4.70 3.85 14.63
C LYS A 38 3.27 3.73 14.11
N LYS A 39 2.62 2.60 14.40
CA LYS A 39 1.27 2.30 13.90
C LYS A 39 0.37 1.76 15.00
N THR A 40 -0.78 2.40 15.17
CA THR A 40 -1.93 1.84 15.91
C THR A 40 -2.99 1.44 14.89
N MET A 41 -3.53 0.23 15.02
CA MET A 41 -4.46 -0.32 14.04
C MET A 41 -5.68 -0.93 14.74
N TYR A 42 -6.87 -0.52 14.32
CA TYR A 42 -8.14 -1.14 14.70
C TYR A 42 -8.68 -1.89 13.49
N SER A 43 -9.16 -3.11 13.70
CA SER A 43 -9.71 -3.96 12.65
C SER A 43 -11.05 -4.54 13.07
N VAL A 44 -12.05 -4.36 12.21
CA VAL A 44 -13.39 -4.92 12.39
C VAL A 44 -13.67 -5.85 11.22
N ARG A 45 -14.16 -7.04 11.52
CA ARG A 45 -14.52 -8.06 10.53
C ARG A 45 -16.00 -8.34 10.62
N PHE A 46 -16.69 -8.38 9.48
CA PHE A 46 -18.09 -8.76 9.41
C PHE A 46 -18.34 -9.66 8.22
N ARG A 47 -19.30 -10.57 8.37
CA ARG A 47 -19.74 -11.47 7.30
C ARG A 47 -20.74 -10.74 6.40
N THR A 48 -20.63 -10.98 5.09
CA THR A 48 -21.54 -10.50 4.05
C THR A 48 -21.97 -11.69 3.15
N THR A 49 -22.48 -11.42 1.95
CA THR A 49 -22.78 -12.43 0.92
C THR A 49 -21.63 -12.57 -0.07
N ALA A 50 -21.40 -13.78 -0.58
CA ALA A 50 -20.38 -14.03 -1.60
C ALA A 50 -20.67 -13.22 -2.87
N ASP A 51 -21.91 -13.24 -3.35
CA ASP A 51 -22.37 -12.49 -4.53
C ASP A 51 -22.07 -10.99 -4.47
N ALA A 52 -22.11 -10.37 -3.27
CA ALA A 52 -21.77 -8.96 -3.12
C ALA A 52 -20.27 -8.70 -3.29
N LEU A 53 -19.42 -9.62 -2.82
CA LEU A 53 -17.96 -9.52 -2.95
C LEU A 53 -17.52 -9.86 -4.38
N ASP A 54 -18.07 -10.92 -4.97
CA ASP A 54 -17.69 -11.38 -6.31
C ASP A 54 -17.89 -10.30 -7.39
N LYS A 55 -18.91 -9.45 -7.24
CA LYS A 55 -19.15 -8.30 -8.13
C LYS A 55 -18.06 -7.22 -8.08
N LEU A 56 -17.26 -7.19 -7.01
CA LEU A 56 -16.15 -6.24 -6.84
C LEU A 56 -14.82 -6.82 -7.28
N LEU A 57 -14.74 -8.13 -7.53
CA LEU A 57 -13.49 -8.80 -7.85
C LEU A 57 -13.12 -8.56 -9.33
N PRO A 58 -11.88 -8.13 -9.59
CA PRO A 58 -11.36 -8.10 -10.95
C PRO A 58 -11.27 -9.52 -11.54
N PRO A 59 -11.18 -9.66 -12.88
CA PRO A 59 -10.95 -10.96 -13.50
C PRO A 59 -9.75 -11.68 -12.90
N ARG A 60 -9.87 -13.00 -12.76
CA ARG A 60 -8.88 -13.90 -12.14
C ARG A 60 -8.73 -13.75 -10.63
N PHE A 61 -9.56 -12.97 -9.95
CA PHE A 61 -9.68 -13.04 -8.49
C PHE A 61 -10.91 -13.83 -8.10
N GLU A 62 -10.74 -14.75 -7.16
CA GLU A 62 -11.82 -15.58 -6.60
C GLU A 62 -11.87 -15.38 -5.09
N LEU A 63 -13.07 -15.29 -4.52
CA LEU A 63 -13.25 -15.26 -3.07
C LEU A 63 -12.77 -16.57 -2.45
N VAL A 64 -12.05 -16.49 -1.32
CA VAL A 64 -11.56 -17.67 -0.60
C VAL A 64 -12.16 -17.73 0.80
N GLY A 65 -12.79 -18.86 1.11
CA GLY A 65 -13.36 -19.13 2.43
C GLY A 65 -14.64 -18.34 2.67
N GLU A 66 -14.82 -17.87 3.91
CA GLU A 66 -16.03 -17.14 4.29
C GLU A 66 -16.08 -15.73 3.66
N PRO A 67 -17.25 -15.26 3.22
CA PRO A 67 -17.44 -13.91 2.66
C PRO A 67 -17.34 -12.86 3.76
N VAL A 68 -16.10 -12.53 4.15
CA VAL A 68 -15.80 -11.58 5.22
C VAL A 68 -15.17 -10.32 4.64
N VAL A 69 -15.70 -9.18 5.05
CA VAL A 69 -15.07 -7.88 4.84
C VAL A 69 -14.29 -7.51 6.08
N THR A 70 -13.06 -7.05 5.89
CA THR A 70 -12.22 -6.49 6.95
C THR A 70 -12.08 -4.99 6.72
N VAL A 71 -12.54 -4.19 7.67
CA VAL A 71 -12.35 -2.74 7.69
C VAL A 71 -11.26 -2.41 8.70
N THR A 72 -10.23 -1.71 8.25
CA THR A 72 -9.06 -1.36 9.06
C THR A 72 -8.88 0.14 9.15
N ALA A 73 -8.90 0.70 10.37
CA ALA A 73 -8.46 2.06 10.63
C ALA A 73 -7.02 2.02 11.15
N SER A 74 -6.10 2.65 10.41
CA SER A 74 -4.69 2.77 10.82
C SER A 74 -4.34 4.22 11.10
N TYR A 75 -3.71 4.44 12.26
CA TYR A 75 -3.13 5.71 12.66
C TYR A 75 -1.61 5.54 12.62
N ILE A 76 -0.95 6.24 11.69
CA ILE A 76 0.47 6.05 11.41
C ILE A 76 1.19 7.36 11.72
N THR A 77 2.23 7.32 12.55
CA THR A 77 3.03 8.47 12.95
C THR A 77 4.52 8.19 12.76
N ASN A 78 5.35 9.24 12.81
CA ASN A 78 6.80 9.16 12.72
C ASN A 78 7.30 8.47 11.43
N ILE A 79 6.75 8.86 10.27
CA ILE A 79 7.11 8.28 8.97
C ILE A 79 8.36 8.99 8.44
N GLU A 80 9.48 8.27 8.27
CA GLU A 80 10.77 8.87 7.89
C GLU A 80 10.73 9.58 6.54
N TRP A 81 10.15 8.94 5.52
CA TRP A 81 10.02 9.54 4.18
C TRP A 81 9.01 10.68 4.10
N LEU A 82 8.30 10.99 5.20
CA LEU A 82 7.42 12.15 5.34
C LEU A 82 7.96 13.13 6.40
N ALA A 83 9.27 13.11 6.65
CA ALA A 83 9.94 13.98 7.62
C ALA A 83 9.31 13.89 9.02
N GLY A 84 9.00 12.67 9.47
CA GLY A 84 8.42 12.40 10.79
C GLY A 84 6.91 12.64 10.89
N ARG A 85 6.26 13.14 9.84
CA ARG A 85 4.79 13.31 9.81
C ARG A 85 4.07 11.97 9.78
N GLY A 86 2.77 12.03 9.99
CA GLY A 86 1.86 10.88 9.98
C GLY A 86 0.67 11.11 9.07
N TYR A 87 -0.06 10.03 8.79
CA TYR A 87 -1.38 10.07 8.17
C TYR A 87 -2.21 8.87 8.63
N ASN A 88 -3.52 8.99 8.46
CA ASN A 88 -4.45 7.92 8.77
C ASN A 88 -4.97 7.28 7.49
N THR A 89 -5.30 6.00 7.55
CA THR A 89 -5.92 5.28 6.43
C THR A 89 -7.11 4.47 6.91
N LEU A 90 -8.16 4.43 6.08
CA LEU A 90 -9.23 3.45 6.19
C LEU A 90 -9.10 2.47 5.02
N GLY A 91 -8.84 1.19 5.32
CA GLY A 91 -8.73 0.13 4.33
C GLY A 91 -9.93 -0.80 4.40
N VAL A 92 -10.41 -1.26 3.24
CA VAL A 92 -11.45 -2.28 3.11
C VAL A 92 -10.89 -3.42 2.28
N THR A 93 -10.89 -4.63 2.83
CA THR A 93 -10.36 -5.82 2.15
C THR A 93 -11.29 -7.01 2.31
N CYS A 94 -11.18 -7.98 1.39
CA CYS A 94 -11.81 -9.29 1.47
C CYS A 94 -10.79 -10.38 1.09
N PRO A 95 -10.95 -11.63 1.55
CA PRO A 95 -10.00 -12.71 1.29
C PRO A 95 -10.17 -13.25 -0.13
N VAL A 96 -9.13 -13.13 -0.96
CA VAL A 96 -9.17 -13.57 -2.36
C VAL A 96 -7.91 -14.34 -2.76
N VAL A 97 -8.04 -15.21 -3.76
CA VAL A 97 -6.91 -15.83 -4.47
C VAL A 97 -6.86 -15.30 -5.90
N PHE A 98 -5.65 -15.05 -6.39
CA PHE A 98 -5.41 -14.71 -7.79
C PHE A 98 -5.08 -15.95 -8.61
N ARG A 99 -5.87 -16.23 -9.65
CA ARG A 99 -5.69 -17.30 -10.64
C ARG A 99 -4.99 -16.77 -11.90
N GLY A 100 -3.72 -16.40 -11.74
CA GLY A 100 -2.87 -15.99 -12.85
C GLY A 100 -2.29 -17.16 -13.64
N GLU A 101 -1.83 -16.88 -14.86
CA GLU A 101 -0.94 -17.78 -15.59
C GLU A 101 0.44 -17.76 -14.93
N ARG A 102 1.09 -18.93 -14.91
CA ARG A 102 2.46 -19.04 -14.39
C ARG A 102 3.43 -18.61 -15.50
N THR A 103 4.01 -17.43 -15.37
CA THR A 103 5.16 -16.97 -16.17
C THR A 103 6.45 -17.63 -15.72
#